data_AF-A0A1V4CE72-F1
#
_entry.id   AF-A0A1V4CE72-F1
#
_cell.length_a   1.000
_cell.length_b   1.000
_cell.length_c   1.000
_cell.angle_alpha   90.00
_cell.angle_beta   90.00
_cell.angle_gamma   90.00
#
_symmetry.space_group_name_H-M   'P 1'
#
loop_
_entity.id
_entity.type
_entity.pdbx_description
1 polymer ?
#
loop_
_entity_poly.entity_id
_entity_poly.type
_entity_poly.pdbx_seq_one_letter_code
_entity_poly.pdbx_strand_id
1 'polypeptide(L)'
;MRNLLRRGLLWLACGAAPAMAQTPYAGPLFDAHLHYNDDACVQDAPEPACPHPLTDVLARMQRNGVRAVLANSRPNAGTLALAGAREATHAAGVTVVPFVRLYRDRADYSSWFRDESIVELVTTELARGTPAGPYQGLGEFHLYDSANANGPVARRLMALAEEKQLAVLAHVDDVAIDLLMAHTAGKGDLPPGRPKADQPPGGAAIREAAERGGFRLIWAHTGIGGASVERVDALMARYPLLMGELSYRPGLTCGDGQLCPEWHSLLLKYPERFLIGSDTWVNQRWLYYDELMQSYRHWLGGLPASVARRIAWDNAATLFGVAHGNGRP
;
A
#
# COMPACT_ATOMS: atom_id res chain seq x y z
N MET A 1 56.35 49.40 -35.71
CA MET A 1 55.61 49.57 -34.45
C MET A 1 54.27 48.84 -34.55
N ARG A 2 54.12 47.77 -33.75
CA ARG A 2 52.91 47.09 -33.25
C ARG A 2 51.73 46.74 -34.21
N ASN A 3 51.68 45.44 -34.54
CA ASN A 3 50.50 44.67 -34.93
C ASN A 3 49.42 44.67 -33.82
N LEU A 4 48.15 44.82 -34.19
CA LEU A 4 46.99 44.57 -33.31
C LEU A 4 46.03 43.59 -34.00
N LEU A 5 46.10 42.33 -33.56
CA LEU A 5 45.15 41.27 -33.88
C LEU A 5 43.87 41.47 -33.06
N ARG A 6 42.73 41.71 -33.71
CA ARG A 6 41.40 41.62 -33.09
C ARG A 6 40.92 40.17 -33.18
N ARG A 7 40.97 39.44 -32.06
CA ARG A 7 40.26 38.15 -31.89
C ARG A 7 38.82 38.45 -31.48
N GLY A 8 37.86 38.12 -32.34
CA GLY A 8 36.43 38.11 -32.00
C GLY A 8 36.13 36.88 -31.14
N LEU A 9 35.53 37.11 -29.97
CA LEU A 9 35.01 36.05 -29.09
C LEU A 9 33.54 35.82 -29.47
N LEU A 10 33.22 34.70 -30.11
CA LEU A 10 31.84 34.22 -30.21
C LEU A 10 31.46 33.60 -28.86
N TRP A 11 30.57 34.27 -28.12
CA TRP A 11 29.88 33.65 -26.98
C TRP A 11 28.76 32.76 -27.53
N LEU A 12 28.93 31.43 -27.45
CA LEU A 12 27.79 30.52 -27.53
C LEU A 12 26.97 30.68 -26.25
N ALA A 13 25.82 31.36 -26.37
CA ALA A 13 24.79 31.30 -25.35
C ALA A 13 24.17 29.89 -25.36
N CYS A 14 24.64 29.01 -24.47
CA CYS A 14 23.88 27.82 -24.12
C CYS A 14 22.64 28.29 -23.35
N GLY A 15 21.52 28.41 -24.05
CA GLY A 15 20.21 28.60 -23.40
C GLY A 15 19.90 27.36 -22.58
N ALA A 16 19.94 27.49 -21.25
CA ALA A 16 19.34 26.51 -20.36
C ALA A 16 17.84 26.48 -20.68
N ALA A 17 17.34 25.37 -21.21
CA ALA A 17 15.91 25.16 -21.33
C ALA A 17 15.30 25.25 -19.92
N PRO A 18 14.20 25.99 -19.73
CA PRO A 18 13.51 26.01 -18.44
C PRO A 18 13.10 24.58 -18.11
N ALA A 19 13.47 24.09 -16.91
CA ALA A 19 12.94 22.84 -16.40
C ALA A 19 11.40 22.96 -16.40
N MET A 20 10.73 22.16 -17.22
CA MET A 20 9.27 22.16 -17.24
C MET A 20 8.78 21.72 -15.86
N ALA A 21 8.08 22.61 -15.16
CA ALA A 21 7.48 22.28 -13.88
C ALA A 21 6.53 21.10 -14.08
N GLN A 22 6.83 20.00 -13.39
CA GLN A 22 6.04 18.78 -13.45
C GLN A 22 4.65 19.04 -12.88
N THR A 23 3.60 18.68 -13.63
CA THR A 23 2.23 18.85 -13.15
C THR A 23 1.89 17.70 -12.19
N PRO A 24 1.50 17.97 -10.93
CA PRO A 24 1.10 16.92 -10.00
C PRO A 24 -0.08 16.10 -10.52
N TYR A 25 -0.13 14.81 -10.14
CA TYR A 25 -1.25 13.94 -10.47
C TYR A 25 -2.55 14.46 -9.87
N ALA A 26 -3.56 14.66 -10.71
CA ALA A 26 -4.85 15.25 -10.34
C ALA A 26 -5.99 14.21 -10.20
N GLY A 27 -5.73 12.92 -10.49
CA GLY A 27 -6.76 11.88 -10.43
C GLY A 27 -7.13 11.43 -9.01
N PRO A 28 -8.02 10.43 -8.89
CA PRO A 28 -8.44 9.87 -7.60
C PRO A 28 -7.28 9.12 -6.94
N LEU A 29 -7.31 9.07 -5.60
CA LEU A 29 -6.39 8.29 -4.78
C LEU A 29 -7.15 7.16 -4.06
N PHE A 30 -6.52 6.01 -3.94
CA PHE A 30 -6.90 4.91 -3.07
C PHE A 30 -5.87 4.84 -1.95
N ASP A 31 -6.27 5.05 -0.71
CA ASP A 31 -5.41 4.84 0.45
C ASP A 31 -5.43 3.37 0.86
N ALA A 32 -4.42 2.60 0.44
CA ALA A 32 -4.35 1.17 0.69
C ALA A 32 -3.78 0.79 2.07
N HIS A 33 -3.59 1.76 2.98
CA HIS A 33 -3.01 1.50 4.29
C HIS A 33 -3.51 2.50 5.34
N LEU A 34 -4.77 2.43 5.74
CA LEU A 34 -5.35 3.35 6.74
C LEU A 34 -5.53 2.69 8.10
N HIS A 35 -5.16 3.41 9.16
CA HIS A 35 -5.44 3.05 10.55
C HIS A 35 -6.28 4.13 11.21
N TYR A 36 -7.48 3.78 11.67
CA TYR A 36 -8.30 4.61 12.54
C TYR A 36 -8.34 4.00 13.93
N ASN A 37 -7.17 3.94 14.57
CA ASN A 37 -6.94 3.27 15.86
C ASN A 37 -7.56 4.07 17.02
N ASP A 38 -7.58 3.46 18.20
CA ASP A 38 -7.96 4.12 19.46
C ASP A 38 -7.18 5.41 19.73
N ASP A 39 -5.92 5.49 19.28
CA ASP A 39 -5.11 6.72 19.35
C ASP A 39 -5.86 7.92 18.72
N ALA A 40 -6.54 7.69 17.60
CA ALA A 40 -7.25 8.68 16.81
C ALA A 40 -8.67 8.94 17.33
N CYS A 41 -9.38 7.89 17.74
CA CYS A 41 -10.70 7.96 18.36
C CYS A 41 -11.08 6.60 18.95
N VAL A 42 -11.27 6.54 20.27
CA VAL A 42 -11.79 5.35 20.95
C VAL A 42 -13.27 5.20 20.59
N GLN A 43 -13.67 4.07 19.99
CA GLN A 43 -15.05 3.89 19.52
C GLN A 43 -16.01 3.42 20.61
N ASP A 44 -15.51 2.65 21.58
CA ASP A 44 -16.33 1.94 22.57
C ASP A 44 -16.23 2.57 23.97
N ALA A 45 -16.28 3.90 24.05
CA ALA A 45 -16.23 4.65 25.30
C ALA A 45 -17.45 5.58 25.46
N PRO A 46 -18.01 5.75 26.69
CA PRO A 46 -19.14 6.66 26.94
C PRO A 46 -18.86 8.12 26.60
N GLU A 47 -17.62 8.58 26.87
CA GLU A 47 -17.10 9.89 26.47
C GLU A 47 -15.80 9.67 25.69
N PRO A 48 -15.89 9.41 24.38
CA PRO A 48 -14.73 9.01 23.61
C PRO A 48 -13.79 10.19 23.41
N ALA A 49 -12.53 10.04 23.82
CA ALA A 49 -11.47 10.94 23.42
C ALA A 49 -11.17 10.70 21.93
N CYS A 50 -11.53 11.66 21.09
CA CYS A 50 -11.35 11.57 19.64
C CYS A 50 -10.57 12.78 19.12
N PRO A 51 -9.23 12.76 19.21
CA PRO A 51 -8.36 13.76 18.57
C PRO A 51 -8.66 13.97 17.09
N HIS A 52 -9.06 12.89 16.40
CA HIS A 52 -9.47 12.90 15.00
C HIS A 52 -10.87 12.30 14.89
N PRO A 53 -11.95 13.08 15.13
CA PRO A 53 -13.30 12.56 14.98
C PRO A 53 -13.57 12.17 13.52
N LEU A 54 -14.55 11.30 13.30
CA LEU A 54 -14.88 10.77 11.97
C LEU A 54 -15.11 11.89 10.92
N THR A 55 -15.71 13.00 11.33
CA THR A 55 -15.93 14.17 10.46
C THR A 55 -14.62 14.80 9.98
N ASP A 56 -13.60 14.90 10.84
CA ASP A 56 -12.24 15.32 10.44
C ASP A 56 -11.65 14.33 9.45
N VAL A 57 -11.63 13.03 9.82
CA VAL A 57 -11.07 11.94 9.02
C VAL A 57 -11.63 11.93 7.59
N LEU A 58 -12.96 11.98 7.44
CA LEU A 58 -13.62 12.00 6.13
C LEU A 58 -13.37 13.30 5.37
N ALA A 59 -13.31 14.45 6.05
CA ALA A 59 -12.95 15.71 5.43
C ALA A 59 -11.50 15.69 4.88
N ARG A 60 -10.57 15.00 5.55
CA ARG A 60 -9.19 14.81 5.05
C ARG A 60 -9.17 13.99 3.77
N MET A 61 -9.91 12.89 3.74
CA MET A 61 -10.03 12.03 2.56
C MET A 61 -10.61 12.81 1.39
N GLN A 62 -11.73 13.49 1.61
CA GLN A 62 -12.43 14.25 0.56
C GLN A 62 -11.56 15.35 -0.04
N ARG A 63 -10.95 16.21 0.79
CA ARG A 63 -10.14 17.34 0.30
C ARG A 63 -8.86 16.92 -0.42
N ASN A 64 -8.34 15.73 -0.11
CA ASN A 64 -7.19 15.16 -0.81
C ASN A 64 -7.57 14.27 -2.00
N GLY A 65 -8.86 14.16 -2.34
CA GLY A 65 -9.34 13.35 -3.46
C GLY A 65 -9.16 11.84 -3.27
N VAL A 66 -9.08 11.38 -2.01
CA VAL A 66 -9.13 9.96 -1.67
C VAL A 66 -10.56 9.47 -1.81
N ARG A 67 -10.77 8.45 -2.63
CA ARG A 67 -12.10 7.93 -3.00
C ARG A 67 -12.35 6.52 -2.46
N ALA A 68 -11.32 5.87 -1.95
CA ALA A 68 -11.43 4.60 -1.27
C ALA A 68 -10.28 4.43 -0.27
N VAL A 69 -10.54 3.68 0.79
CA VAL A 69 -9.56 3.37 1.83
C VAL A 69 -9.61 1.89 2.20
N LEU A 70 -8.44 1.29 2.42
CA LEU A 70 -8.30 0.01 3.10
C LEU A 70 -8.14 0.30 4.60
N ALA A 71 -9.18 0.01 5.37
CA ALA A 71 -9.21 0.27 6.81
C ALA A 71 -8.82 -0.99 7.60
N ASN A 72 -7.78 -0.86 8.43
CA ASN A 72 -7.25 -1.96 9.24
C ASN A 72 -6.91 -1.56 10.68
N SER A 73 -7.87 -0.98 11.39
CA SER A 73 -7.64 -0.39 12.70
C SER A 73 -7.43 -1.41 13.82
N ARG A 74 -6.65 -1.01 14.83
CA ARG A 74 -6.52 -1.65 16.14
C ARG A 74 -7.22 -0.80 17.20
N PRO A 75 -8.17 -1.37 17.96
CA PRO A 75 -8.89 -2.61 17.66
C PRO A 75 -9.72 -2.47 16.37
N ASN A 76 -10.32 -3.58 15.92
CA ASN A 76 -11.19 -3.60 14.74
C ASN A 76 -12.38 -2.63 14.83
N ALA A 77 -12.73 -2.13 16.02
CA ALA A 77 -13.75 -1.12 16.24
C ALA A 77 -13.58 0.11 15.33
N GLY A 78 -12.35 0.56 15.08
CA GLY A 78 -12.10 1.67 14.16
C GLY A 78 -12.45 1.36 12.70
N THR A 79 -12.13 0.15 12.21
CA THR A 79 -12.54 -0.32 10.88
C THR A 79 -14.07 -0.40 10.80
N LEU A 80 -14.72 -0.90 11.85
CA LEU A 80 -16.18 -0.99 11.92
C LEU A 80 -16.85 0.37 11.98
N ALA A 81 -16.26 1.35 12.66
CA ALA A 81 -16.78 2.71 12.70
C ALA A 81 -16.78 3.34 11.31
N LEU A 82 -15.68 3.19 10.56
CA LEU A 82 -15.60 3.65 9.16
C LEU A 82 -16.60 2.90 8.28
N ALA A 83 -16.64 1.57 8.35
CA ALA A 83 -17.55 0.74 7.55
C ALA A 83 -19.04 0.96 7.91
N GLY A 84 -19.33 1.26 9.17
CA GLY A 84 -20.65 1.51 9.75
C GLY A 84 -21.20 2.89 9.44
N ALA A 85 -20.34 3.89 9.24
CA ALA A 85 -20.72 5.26 8.91
C ALA A 85 -21.11 5.42 7.42
N ARG A 86 -22.02 4.57 6.95
CA ARG A 86 -22.45 4.46 5.54
C ARG A 86 -22.91 5.78 4.92
N GLU A 87 -23.69 6.56 5.65
CA GLU A 87 -24.18 7.86 5.17
C GLU A 87 -23.03 8.87 5.04
N ALA A 88 -22.20 9.01 6.08
CA ALA A 88 -21.10 9.96 6.10
C ALA A 88 -20.01 9.61 5.05
N THR A 89 -19.66 8.33 4.92
CA THR A 89 -18.69 7.85 3.91
C THR A 89 -19.21 8.05 2.49
N HIS A 90 -20.50 7.77 2.24
CA HIS A 90 -21.13 8.06 0.95
C HIS A 90 -21.14 9.56 0.65
N ALA A 91 -21.50 10.41 1.61
CA ALA A 91 -21.47 11.87 1.46
C ALA A 91 -20.05 12.40 1.19
N ALA A 92 -19.03 11.79 1.79
CA ALA A 92 -17.63 12.09 1.50
C ALA A 92 -17.13 11.53 0.16
N GLY A 93 -17.89 10.64 -0.48
CA GLY A 93 -17.49 9.94 -1.71
C GLY A 93 -16.38 8.91 -1.48
N VAL A 94 -16.33 8.30 -0.30
CA VAL A 94 -15.29 7.35 0.12
C VAL A 94 -15.88 5.93 0.25
N THR A 95 -15.26 4.97 -0.43
CA THR A 95 -15.53 3.54 -0.24
C THR A 95 -14.59 2.96 0.81
N VAL A 96 -15.12 2.18 1.76
CA VAL A 96 -14.30 1.52 2.79
C VAL A 96 -14.13 0.04 2.43
N VAL A 97 -12.88 -0.41 2.34
CA VAL A 97 -12.47 -1.81 2.19
C VAL A 97 -11.99 -2.31 3.56
N PRO A 98 -12.80 -3.11 4.28
CA PRO A 98 -12.48 -3.50 5.64
C PRO A 98 -11.52 -4.68 5.67
N PHE A 99 -10.47 -4.58 6.48
CA PHE A 99 -9.57 -5.67 6.84
C PHE A 99 -9.74 -6.04 8.31
N VAL A 100 -9.58 -7.33 8.63
CA VAL A 100 -9.48 -7.78 10.02
C VAL A 100 -8.07 -7.54 10.50
N ARG A 101 -7.91 -6.61 11.44
CA ARG A 101 -6.67 -6.42 12.19
C ARG A 101 -6.49 -7.58 13.16
N LEU A 102 -5.26 -8.09 13.24
CA LEU A 102 -4.90 -9.22 14.12
C LEU A 102 -4.67 -8.81 15.59
N TYR A 103 -5.04 -7.58 15.96
CA TYR A 103 -4.68 -6.98 17.23
C TYR A 103 -5.91 -6.46 17.96
N ARG A 104 -6.05 -6.91 19.20
CA ARG A 104 -6.98 -6.32 20.17
C ARG A 104 -6.38 -5.04 20.73
N ASP A 105 -5.09 -5.07 21.06
CA ASP A 105 -4.37 -3.95 21.66
C ASP A 105 -2.88 -3.90 21.18
N ARG A 106 -2.01 -3.20 21.91
CA ARG A 106 -0.57 -3.08 21.60
C ARG A 106 0.25 -4.31 22.00
N ALA A 107 -0.21 -5.13 22.94
CA ALA A 107 0.52 -6.33 23.37
C ALA A 107 0.61 -7.36 22.24
N ASP A 108 -0.46 -7.51 21.45
CA ASP A 108 -0.54 -8.49 20.36
C ASP A 108 0.55 -8.28 19.26
N TYR A 109 1.15 -7.09 19.17
CA TYR A 109 2.19 -6.77 18.17
C TYR A 109 3.36 -7.77 18.20
N SER A 110 3.69 -8.30 19.38
CA SER A 110 4.85 -9.17 19.60
C SER A 110 4.51 -10.64 19.89
N SER A 111 3.22 -10.99 19.86
CA SER A 111 2.73 -12.31 20.31
C SER A 111 1.65 -12.96 19.46
N TRP A 112 0.98 -12.23 18.55
CA TRP A 112 -0.16 -12.76 17.80
C TRP A 112 0.12 -14.10 17.08
N PHE A 113 1.34 -14.27 16.55
CA PHE A 113 1.78 -15.42 15.76
C PHE A 113 1.92 -16.74 16.56
N ARG A 114 1.69 -16.68 17.88
CA ARG A 114 1.68 -17.85 18.78
C ARG A 114 0.43 -17.92 19.66
N ASP A 115 -0.50 -16.98 19.54
CA ASP A 115 -1.71 -16.91 20.36
C ASP A 115 -2.93 -17.43 19.56
N GLU A 116 -3.41 -18.62 19.89
CA GLU A 116 -4.57 -19.25 19.22
C GLU A 116 -5.86 -18.43 19.35
N SER A 117 -5.98 -17.58 20.38
CA SER A 117 -7.17 -16.70 20.52
C SER A 117 -7.25 -15.66 19.42
N ILE A 118 -6.14 -15.36 18.72
CA ILE A 118 -6.15 -14.52 17.51
C ILE A 118 -6.84 -15.22 16.34
N VAL A 119 -6.73 -16.55 16.24
CA VAL A 119 -7.44 -17.32 15.20
C VAL A 119 -8.94 -17.29 15.44
N GLU A 120 -9.36 -17.39 16.71
CA GLU A 120 -10.76 -17.25 17.11
C GLU A 120 -11.29 -15.86 16.79
N LEU A 121 -10.54 -14.80 17.13
CA LEU A 121 -10.87 -13.43 16.77
C LEU A 121 -11.08 -13.29 15.26
N VAL A 122 -10.11 -13.74 14.45
CA VAL A 122 -10.20 -13.61 12.99
C VAL A 122 -11.40 -14.36 12.44
N THR A 123 -11.61 -15.60 12.88
CA THR A 123 -12.72 -16.42 12.39
C THR A 123 -14.08 -15.80 12.74
N THR A 124 -14.20 -15.26 13.96
CA THR A 124 -15.40 -14.58 14.43
C THR A 124 -15.68 -13.31 13.62
N GLU A 125 -14.65 -12.50 13.38
CA GLU A 125 -14.76 -11.26 12.59
C GLU A 125 -15.15 -11.54 11.14
N LEU A 126 -14.50 -12.51 10.50
CA LEU A 126 -14.81 -12.92 9.14
C LEU A 126 -16.25 -13.46 9.01
N ALA A 127 -16.72 -14.23 9.99
CA ALA A 127 -18.10 -14.75 10.00
C ALA A 127 -19.14 -13.64 10.20
N ARG A 128 -18.80 -12.60 10.97
CA ARG A 128 -19.68 -11.46 11.24
C ARG A 128 -19.78 -10.49 10.07
N GLY A 129 -18.65 -10.19 9.41
CA GLY A 129 -18.56 -9.15 8.39
C GLY A 129 -18.74 -7.73 8.95
N THR A 130 -18.95 -6.76 8.05
CA THR A 130 -19.14 -5.35 8.42
C THR A 130 -20.39 -4.75 7.75
N PRO A 131 -20.89 -3.59 8.21
CA PRO A 131 -21.97 -2.87 7.51
C PRO A 131 -21.62 -2.43 6.08
N ALA A 132 -20.33 -2.38 5.72
CA ALA A 132 -19.90 -2.09 4.35
C ALA A 132 -19.76 -3.34 3.46
N GLY A 133 -19.95 -4.55 4.01
CA GLY A 133 -19.75 -5.83 3.33
C GLY A 133 -18.79 -6.76 4.07
N PRO A 134 -18.44 -7.92 3.48
CA PRO A 134 -17.47 -8.84 4.07
C PRO A 134 -16.08 -8.19 4.19
N TYR A 135 -15.31 -8.65 5.15
CA TYR A 135 -13.88 -8.35 5.22
C TYR A 135 -13.16 -8.87 3.95
N GLN A 136 -12.29 -8.05 3.39
CA GLN A 136 -11.56 -8.33 2.14
C GLN A 136 -10.09 -8.72 2.39
N GLY A 137 -9.64 -8.69 3.65
CA GLY A 137 -8.28 -9.03 3.99
C GLY A 137 -7.98 -9.15 5.48
N LEU A 138 -6.74 -9.55 5.78
CA LEU A 138 -6.17 -9.66 7.11
C LEU A 138 -4.97 -8.73 7.28
N GLY A 139 -4.73 -8.31 8.51
CA GLY A 139 -3.63 -7.41 8.86
C GLY A 139 -4.06 -5.94 8.83
N GLU A 140 -3.15 -4.97 8.90
CA GLU A 140 -1.70 -5.19 8.98
C GLU A 140 -1.28 -5.96 10.25
N PHE A 141 -0.23 -6.78 10.10
CA PHE A 141 0.49 -7.35 11.23
C PHE A 141 1.99 -7.11 11.10
N HIS A 142 2.69 -7.34 12.21
CA HIS A 142 4.13 -7.20 12.36
C HIS A 142 4.77 -8.55 12.64
N LEU A 143 5.94 -8.77 12.07
CA LEU A 143 6.88 -9.82 12.45
C LEU A 143 8.26 -9.18 12.58
N TYR A 144 8.59 -8.69 13.77
CA TYR A 144 9.89 -8.05 14.04
C TYR A 144 11.07 -9.04 13.95
N ASP A 145 10.80 -10.31 14.20
CA ASP A 145 11.68 -11.42 13.87
C ASP A 145 10.96 -12.29 12.85
N SER A 146 11.55 -12.37 11.65
CA SER A 146 10.99 -13.06 10.49
C SER A 146 10.82 -14.57 10.70
N ALA A 147 11.56 -15.19 11.64
CA ALA A 147 11.36 -16.60 11.98
C ALA A 147 9.92 -16.90 12.45
N ASN A 148 9.25 -15.91 13.03
CA ASN A 148 7.87 -16.02 13.49
C ASN A 148 6.84 -16.16 12.35
N ALA A 149 7.23 -15.91 11.09
CA ALA A 149 6.42 -16.27 9.91
C ALA A 149 6.13 -17.78 9.85
N ASN A 150 6.99 -18.60 10.45
CA ASN A 150 6.82 -20.06 10.54
C ASN A 150 5.99 -20.49 11.77
N GLY A 151 5.53 -19.55 12.60
CA GLY A 151 4.71 -19.84 13.77
C GLY A 151 3.39 -20.52 13.39
N PRO A 152 2.85 -21.43 14.23
CA PRO A 152 1.67 -22.21 13.90
C PRO A 152 0.45 -21.34 13.59
N VAL A 153 0.22 -20.28 14.37
CA VAL A 153 -0.89 -19.34 14.16
C VAL A 153 -0.68 -18.52 12.88
N ALA A 154 0.54 -18.03 12.62
CA ALA A 154 0.87 -17.32 11.38
C ALA A 154 0.56 -18.20 10.15
N ARG A 155 1.07 -19.42 10.12
CA ARG A 155 0.82 -20.38 9.02
C ARG A 155 -0.66 -20.66 8.83
N ARG A 156 -1.40 -20.88 9.93
CA ARG A 156 -2.84 -21.14 9.90
C ARG A 156 -3.62 -19.97 9.33
N LEU A 157 -3.27 -18.73 9.69
CA LEU A 157 -3.93 -17.53 9.18
C LEU A 157 -3.58 -17.24 7.71
N MET A 158 -2.35 -17.56 7.26
CA MET A 158 -2.01 -17.44 5.83
C MET A 158 -2.77 -18.46 4.98
N ALA A 159 -2.88 -19.71 5.45
CA ALA A 159 -3.69 -20.73 4.80
C ALA A 159 -5.18 -20.34 4.76
N LEU A 160 -5.71 -19.78 5.84
CA LEU A 160 -7.07 -19.24 5.89
C LEU A 160 -7.28 -18.10 4.90
N ALA A 161 -6.30 -17.19 4.78
CA ALA A 161 -6.37 -16.09 3.82
C ALA A 161 -6.39 -16.60 2.38
N GLU A 162 -5.55 -17.59 2.05
CA GLU A 162 -5.56 -18.24 0.73
C GLU A 162 -6.89 -18.95 0.46
N GLU A 163 -7.40 -19.77 1.39
CA GLU A 163 -8.68 -20.47 1.27
C GLU A 163 -9.83 -19.50 0.98
N LYS A 164 -9.84 -18.36 1.67
CA LYS A 164 -10.89 -17.34 1.57
C LYS A 164 -10.61 -16.26 0.54
N GLN A 165 -9.51 -16.36 -0.21
CA GLN A 165 -9.08 -15.37 -1.21
C GLN A 165 -8.95 -13.95 -0.64
N LEU A 166 -8.55 -13.85 0.63
CA LEU A 166 -8.31 -12.61 1.36
C LEU A 166 -6.92 -12.06 1.01
N ALA A 167 -6.81 -10.75 0.87
CA ALA A 167 -5.51 -10.09 0.81
C ALA A 167 -4.89 -10.02 2.22
N VAL A 168 -3.57 -10.03 2.30
CA VAL A 168 -2.83 -9.89 3.56
C VAL A 168 -1.97 -8.65 3.51
N LEU A 169 -2.14 -7.75 4.46
CA LEU A 169 -1.24 -6.61 4.66
C LEU A 169 -0.19 -6.99 5.72
N ALA A 170 1.09 -6.91 5.37
CA ALA A 170 2.18 -7.37 6.24
C ALA A 170 3.27 -6.32 6.37
N HIS A 171 3.54 -5.89 7.60
CA HIS A 171 4.65 -5.02 7.96
C HIS A 171 5.81 -5.85 8.51
N VAL A 172 6.65 -6.26 7.57
CA VAL A 172 7.71 -7.25 7.80
C VAL A 172 8.95 -6.91 6.98
N ASP A 173 10.07 -7.54 7.31
CA ASP A 173 11.27 -7.50 6.48
C ASP A 173 11.11 -8.35 5.20
N ASP A 174 12.10 -8.27 4.31
CA ASP A 174 12.11 -9.00 3.05
C ASP A 174 12.33 -10.52 3.21
N VAL A 175 12.88 -10.98 4.33
CA VAL A 175 13.04 -12.40 4.66
C VAL A 175 11.69 -13.04 5.01
N ALA A 176 10.89 -12.35 5.82
CA ALA A 176 9.55 -12.76 6.18
C ALA A 176 8.63 -12.89 4.96
N ILE A 177 8.84 -12.10 3.90
CA ILE A 177 8.11 -12.26 2.63
C ILE A 177 8.34 -13.66 2.06
N ASP A 178 9.60 -14.09 1.88
CA ASP A 178 9.90 -15.42 1.36
C ASP A 178 9.28 -16.52 2.25
N LEU A 179 9.35 -16.35 3.58
CA LEU A 179 8.82 -17.31 4.55
C LEU A 179 7.29 -17.40 4.52
N LEU A 180 6.58 -16.27 4.51
CA LEU A 180 5.12 -16.23 4.44
C LEU A 180 4.61 -16.83 3.12
N MET A 181 5.23 -16.44 2.00
CA MET A 181 4.85 -16.93 0.67
C MET A 181 5.07 -18.45 0.54
N ALA A 182 6.08 -19.02 1.23
CA ALA A 182 6.36 -20.46 1.21
C ALA A 182 5.27 -21.34 1.86
N HIS A 183 4.37 -20.76 2.68
CA HIS A 183 3.34 -21.53 3.40
C HIS A 183 2.03 -21.74 2.63
N THR A 184 1.94 -21.21 1.41
CA THR A 184 0.70 -21.19 0.62
C THR A 184 0.68 -22.33 -0.40
N ALA A 185 -0.52 -22.86 -0.70
CA ALA A 185 -0.79 -24.04 -1.52
C ALA A 185 -0.39 -23.89 -2.99
N GLY A 186 -0.05 -22.68 -3.45
CA GLY A 186 0.76 -22.42 -4.65
C GLY A 186 2.21 -22.94 -4.56
N LYS A 187 2.42 -24.11 -3.95
CA LYS A 187 3.72 -24.71 -3.65
C LYS A 187 4.52 -24.99 -4.93
N GLY A 188 5.59 -24.22 -5.12
CA GLY A 188 6.92 -24.81 -5.00
C GLY A 188 7.60 -25.43 -6.23
N ASP A 189 7.09 -25.32 -7.45
CA ASP A 189 7.78 -25.83 -8.66
C ASP A 189 8.13 -24.76 -9.70
N LEU A 190 8.43 -23.54 -9.25
CA LEU A 190 9.35 -22.71 -10.02
C LEU A 190 10.74 -22.96 -9.43
N PRO A 191 11.67 -23.63 -10.16
CA PRO A 191 13.07 -23.59 -9.80
C PRO A 191 13.49 -22.12 -9.63
N PRO A 192 14.64 -21.81 -8.98
CA PRO A 192 15.29 -20.52 -9.14
C PRO A 192 15.74 -20.39 -10.62
N GLY A 193 14.77 -20.23 -11.51
CA GLY A 193 14.96 -19.93 -12.89
C GLY A 193 15.41 -18.49 -12.94
N ARG A 194 16.58 -18.29 -13.53
CA ARG A 194 16.97 -16.99 -14.09
C ARG A 194 15.72 -16.33 -14.71
N PRO A 195 15.48 -15.03 -14.51
CA PRO A 195 14.43 -14.33 -15.23
C PRO A 195 14.59 -14.68 -16.72
N LYS A 196 13.58 -15.30 -17.31
CA LYS A 196 13.53 -15.41 -18.78
C LYS A 196 13.43 -13.98 -19.28
N ALA A 197 14.47 -13.54 -20.00
CA ALA A 197 14.67 -12.14 -20.39
C ALA A 197 13.61 -11.62 -21.38
N ASP A 198 12.64 -12.46 -21.73
CA ASP A 198 11.74 -12.33 -22.88
C ASP A 198 10.24 -12.43 -22.52
N GLN A 199 9.87 -12.47 -21.24
CA GLN A 199 8.46 -12.31 -20.83
C GLN A 199 8.22 -10.93 -20.18
N PRO A 200 7.27 -10.12 -20.69
CA PRO A 200 6.89 -8.91 -19.99
C PRO A 200 6.24 -9.30 -18.65
N PRO A 201 6.62 -8.67 -17.53
CA PRO A 201 5.93 -8.84 -16.26
C PRO A 201 4.59 -8.08 -16.34
N GLY A 202 3.64 -8.62 -17.09
CA GLY A 202 2.32 -8.03 -17.30
C GLY A 202 1.22 -8.82 -16.60
N GLY A 203 0.02 -8.26 -16.56
CA GLY A 203 -1.17 -8.84 -15.93
C GLY A 203 -1.59 -10.25 -16.38
N ALA A 204 -0.95 -10.88 -17.37
CA ALA A 204 -1.14 -12.31 -17.66
C ALA A 204 -0.64 -13.21 -16.52
N ALA A 205 0.57 -12.96 -15.99
CA ALA A 205 1.12 -13.74 -14.87
C ALA A 205 0.33 -13.52 -13.57
N ILE A 206 -0.19 -12.30 -13.36
CA ILE A 206 -1.07 -11.97 -12.22
C ILE A 206 -2.38 -12.76 -12.33
N ARG A 207 -3.02 -12.76 -13.50
CA ARG A 207 -4.27 -13.50 -13.75
C ARG A 207 -4.09 -14.99 -13.55
N GLU A 208 -3.05 -15.57 -14.15
CA GLU A 208 -2.74 -16.98 -14.01
C GLU A 208 -2.45 -17.38 -12.55
N ALA A 209 -1.69 -16.56 -11.81
CA ALA A 209 -1.43 -16.81 -10.39
C ALA A 209 -2.71 -16.70 -9.54
N ALA A 210 -3.60 -15.76 -9.85
CA ALA A 210 -4.89 -15.61 -9.17
C ALA A 210 -5.83 -16.79 -9.47
N GLU A 211 -5.90 -17.25 -10.72
CA GLU A 211 -6.71 -18.40 -11.15
C GLU A 211 -6.24 -19.72 -10.52
N ARG A 212 -4.93 -19.84 -10.27
CA ARG A 212 -4.32 -21.00 -9.58
C ARG A 212 -4.53 -20.99 -8.06
N GLY A 213 -5.27 -20.01 -7.51
CA GLY A 213 -5.59 -19.92 -6.09
C GLY A 213 -4.48 -19.30 -5.23
N GLY A 214 -3.62 -18.45 -5.82
CA GLY A 214 -2.48 -17.88 -5.13
C GLY A 214 -2.82 -16.82 -4.07
N PHE A 215 -1.88 -16.64 -3.15
CA PHE A 215 -1.97 -15.74 -2.02
C PHE A 215 -1.59 -14.28 -2.36
N ARG A 216 -2.47 -13.32 -2.06
CA ARG A 216 -2.27 -11.88 -2.30
C ARG A 216 -1.66 -11.23 -1.07
N LEU A 217 -0.40 -10.79 -1.16
CA LEU A 217 0.29 -10.11 -0.06
C LEU A 217 0.61 -8.68 -0.44
N ILE A 218 0.22 -7.74 0.41
CA ILE A 218 0.59 -6.33 0.37
C ILE A 218 1.71 -6.12 1.40
N TRP A 219 2.90 -5.79 0.92
CA TRP A 219 4.07 -5.54 1.74
C TRP A 219 4.10 -4.07 2.15
N ALA A 220 3.77 -3.80 3.42
CA ALA A 220 3.71 -2.44 3.96
C ALA A 220 5.06 -1.73 3.83
N HIS A 221 5.03 -0.50 3.32
CA HIS A 221 6.20 0.31 2.99
C HIS A 221 7.18 -0.37 2.00
N THR A 222 6.79 -1.53 1.45
CA THR A 222 7.62 -2.43 0.68
C THR A 222 8.92 -2.79 1.45
N GLY A 223 8.84 -2.80 2.79
CA GLY A 223 9.97 -3.02 3.70
C GLY A 223 10.49 -1.73 4.34
N ILE A 224 10.01 -1.42 5.54
CA ILE A 224 10.38 -0.20 6.31
C ILE A 224 11.87 -0.13 6.66
N GLY A 225 12.55 -1.28 6.71
CA GLY A 225 14.00 -1.36 6.94
C GLY A 225 14.84 -0.85 5.77
N GLY A 226 14.20 -0.47 4.65
CA GLY A 226 14.91 0.05 3.47
C GLY A 226 15.54 -1.06 2.63
N ALA A 227 14.80 -2.14 2.34
CA ALA A 227 15.25 -3.18 1.41
C ALA A 227 15.73 -2.55 0.09
N SER A 228 16.81 -3.08 -0.51
CA SER A 228 17.33 -2.49 -1.75
C SER A 228 16.35 -2.67 -2.92
N VAL A 229 16.40 -1.79 -3.93
CA VAL A 229 15.54 -1.91 -5.12
C VAL A 229 15.78 -3.23 -5.86
N GLU A 230 17.02 -3.72 -5.88
CA GLU A 230 17.36 -5.03 -6.46
C GLU A 230 16.67 -6.18 -5.72
N ARG A 231 16.57 -6.08 -4.39
CA ARG A 231 15.86 -7.09 -3.59
C ARG A 231 14.36 -7.03 -3.81
N VAL A 232 13.78 -5.83 -3.89
CA VAL A 232 12.35 -5.67 -4.23
C VAL A 232 12.08 -6.24 -5.62
N ASP A 233 12.92 -5.95 -6.61
CA ASP A 233 12.81 -6.49 -7.96
C ASP A 233 12.82 -8.03 -7.97
N ALA A 234 13.77 -8.64 -7.24
CA ALA A 234 13.86 -10.10 -7.13
C ALA A 234 12.59 -10.72 -6.53
N LEU A 235 12.02 -10.10 -5.48
CA LEU A 235 10.78 -10.57 -4.86
C LEU A 235 9.56 -10.39 -5.78
N MET A 236 9.45 -9.25 -6.47
CA MET A 236 8.34 -8.99 -7.42
C MET A 236 8.37 -9.95 -8.61
N ALA A 237 9.56 -10.29 -9.10
CA ALA A 237 9.75 -11.28 -10.15
C ALA A 237 9.39 -12.70 -9.69
N ARG A 238 9.73 -13.05 -8.45
CA ARG A 238 9.46 -14.37 -7.88
C ARG A 238 8.00 -14.60 -7.54
N TYR A 239 7.30 -13.56 -7.08
CA TYR A 239 5.96 -13.68 -6.51
C TYR A 239 4.95 -12.82 -7.26
N PRO A 240 4.18 -13.36 -8.22
CA PRO A 240 3.27 -12.57 -9.08
C PRO A 240 2.11 -11.86 -8.38
N LEU A 241 1.79 -12.23 -7.13
CA LEU A 241 0.70 -11.64 -6.34
C LEU A 241 1.18 -10.74 -5.19
N LEU A 242 2.49 -10.50 -5.10
CA LEU A 242 3.07 -9.53 -4.15
C LEU A 242 2.74 -8.10 -4.59
N MET A 243 2.26 -7.26 -3.69
CA MET A 243 2.02 -5.84 -3.94
C MET A 243 2.96 -5.04 -3.03
N GLY A 244 3.61 -4.03 -3.58
CA GLY A 244 4.40 -3.09 -2.79
C GLY A 244 3.53 -1.92 -2.36
N GLU A 245 3.36 -1.69 -1.07
CA GLU A 245 2.74 -0.48 -0.54
C GLU A 245 3.83 0.56 -0.27
N LEU A 246 3.63 1.82 -0.64
CA LEU A 246 4.71 2.82 -0.75
C LEU A 246 4.74 3.87 0.37
N SER A 247 3.80 3.83 1.31
CA SER A 247 3.79 4.75 2.44
C SER A 247 5.10 4.70 3.20
N TYR A 248 5.64 5.87 3.55
CA TYR A 248 6.88 6.01 4.31
C TYR A 248 8.09 5.16 3.85
N ARG A 249 8.12 4.69 2.59
CA ARG A 249 9.21 3.86 2.06
C ARG A 249 10.52 4.66 2.07
N PRO A 250 11.53 4.28 2.88
CA PRO A 250 12.84 4.90 2.82
C PRO A 250 13.46 4.82 1.43
N GLY A 251 13.99 5.95 0.97
CA GLY A 251 14.66 6.06 -0.34
C GLY A 251 13.71 6.09 -1.54
N LEU A 252 12.39 6.19 -1.36
CA LEU A 252 11.44 6.28 -2.48
C LEU A 252 11.66 7.55 -3.31
N THR A 253 11.80 8.68 -2.64
CA THR A 253 11.97 10.00 -3.25
C THR A 253 13.37 10.56 -3.00
N CYS A 254 13.91 11.26 -3.99
CA CYS A 254 15.21 11.92 -4.00
C CYS A 254 15.01 13.45 -4.10
N GLY A 255 15.86 14.15 -4.86
CA GLY A 255 15.80 15.59 -5.05
C GLY A 255 14.43 16.08 -5.51
N ASP A 256 14.04 17.27 -5.04
CA ASP A 256 12.78 17.95 -5.35
C ASP A 256 11.51 17.14 -5.02
N GLY A 257 11.61 16.10 -4.17
CA GLY A 257 10.48 15.24 -3.80
C GLY A 257 10.01 14.31 -4.92
N GLN A 258 10.79 14.16 -5.99
CA GLN A 258 10.51 13.21 -7.07
C GLN A 258 11.06 11.82 -6.76
N LEU A 259 10.57 10.80 -7.47
CA LEU A 259 11.08 9.42 -7.33
C LEU A 259 12.59 9.38 -7.60
N CYS A 260 13.32 8.60 -6.80
CA CYS A 260 14.69 8.25 -7.14
C CYS A 260 14.71 7.45 -8.46
N PRO A 261 15.75 7.57 -9.31
CA PRO A 261 15.80 6.93 -10.63
C PRO A 261 15.55 5.41 -10.62
N GLU A 262 16.06 4.72 -9.61
CA GLU A 262 15.90 3.29 -9.39
C GLU A 262 14.44 2.92 -9.07
N TRP A 263 13.76 3.72 -8.25
CA TRP A 263 12.33 3.55 -7.94
C TRP A 263 11.47 3.87 -9.15
N HIS A 264 11.75 4.96 -9.86
CA HIS A 264 11.07 5.30 -11.09
C HIS A 264 11.14 4.14 -12.10
N SER A 265 12.33 3.56 -12.29
CA SER A 265 12.53 2.41 -13.17
C SER A 265 11.76 1.16 -12.70
N LEU A 266 11.74 0.90 -11.39
CA LEU A 266 11.03 -0.24 -10.81
C LEU A 266 9.50 -0.11 -10.96
N LEU A 267 8.95 1.08 -10.70
CA LEU A 267 7.51 1.34 -10.86
C LEU A 267 7.07 1.22 -12.33
N LEU A 268 7.94 1.60 -13.28
CA LEU A 268 7.68 1.37 -14.72
C LEU A 268 7.79 -0.11 -15.10
N LYS A 269 8.67 -0.87 -14.46
CA LYS A 269 8.81 -2.31 -14.68
C LYS A 269 7.59 -3.08 -14.18
N TYR A 270 6.99 -2.67 -13.05
CA TYR A 270 5.83 -3.33 -12.45
C TYR A 270 4.65 -2.36 -12.17
N PRO A 271 4.05 -1.74 -13.19
CA PRO A 271 3.06 -0.68 -13.00
C PRO A 271 1.77 -1.17 -12.32
N GLU A 272 1.53 -2.48 -12.31
CA GLU A 272 0.34 -3.12 -11.74
C GLU A 272 0.56 -3.61 -10.29
N ARG A 273 1.74 -3.36 -9.69
CA ARG A 273 2.20 -4.06 -8.48
C ARG A 273 2.54 -3.15 -7.31
N PHE A 274 2.16 -1.88 -7.39
CA PHE A 274 2.39 -0.90 -6.33
C PHE A 274 1.13 -0.14 -5.97
N LEU A 275 1.03 0.21 -4.68
CA LEU A 275 -0.06 0.93 -4.03
C LEU A 275 0.51 2.08 -3.20
N ILE A 276 -0.30 3.11 -2.95
CA ILE A 276 -0.02 4.15 -1.95
C ILE A 276 -0.93 3.95 -0.73
N GLY A 277 -0.54 4.50 0.42
CA GLY A 277 -1.33 4.44 1.64
C GLY A 277 -0.92 5.52 2.63
N SER A 278 -1.64 5.70 3.73
CA SER A 278 -1.37 6.78 4.69
C SER A 278 -0.61 6.35 5.94
N ASP A 279 -0.73 5.08 6.33
CA ASP A 279 -0.21 4.47 7.56
C ASP A 279 -0.45 5.36 8.80
N THR A 280 -1.70 5.73 9.03
CA THR A 280 -2.13 6.64 10.11
C THR A 280 -2.17 6.00 11.51
N TRP A 281 -1.21 5.14 11.85
CA TRP A 281 -1.28 4.29 13.05
C TRP A 281 -1.21 5.04 14.40
N VAL A 282 -0.85 6.32 14.40
CA VAL A 282 -0.82 7.26 15.55
C VAL A 282 -1.24 8.67 15.15
N ASN A 283 -1.61 9.51 16.12
CA ASN A 283 -2.05 10.90 15.90
C ASN A 283 -1.07 11.74 15.09
N GLN A 284 0.24 11.57 15.30
CA GLN A 284 1.20 12.34 14.53
C GLN A 284 1.11 12.04 13.02
N ARG A 285 0.75 10.82 12.62
CA ARG A 285 0.58 10.47 11.20
C ARG A 285 -0.65 11.15 10.59
N TRP A 286 -1.72 11.30 11.37
CA TRP A 286 -2.91 12.06 10.95
C TRP A 286 -2.62 13.55 10.70
N LEU A 287 -1.70 14.15 11.47
CA LEU A 287 -1.29 15.55 11.26
C LEU A 287 -0.62 15.77 9.89
N TYR A 288 0.07 14.76 9.36
CA TYR A 288 0.76 14.81 8.07
C TYR A 288 -0.04 14.21 6.90
N TYR A 289 -1.29 13.82 7.11
CA TYR A 289 -2.09 13.13 6.09
C TYR A 289 -2.17 13.93 4.79
N ASP A 290 -2.48 15.23 4.88
CA ASP A 290 -2.58 16.12 3.72
C ASP A 290 -1.24 16.24 2.98
N GLU A 291 -0.16 16.51 3.71
CA GLU A 291 1.18 16.63 3.15
C GLU A 291 1.62 15.36 2.44
N LEU A 292 1.34 14.19 3.04
CA LEU A 292 1.65 12.90 2.45
C LEU A 292 0.90 12.70 1.13
N MET A 293 -0.40 12.98 1.08
CA MET A 293 -1.20 12.86 -0.14
C MET A 293 -0.73 13.83 -1.23
N GLN A 294 -0.31 15.05 -0.88
CA GLN A 294 0.29 15.98 -1.83
C GLN A 294 1.66 15.50 -2.32
N SER A 295 2.47 14.88 -1.45
CA SER A 295 3.74 14.28 -1.86
C SER A 295 3.51 13.16 -2.89
N TYR A 296 2.49 12.31 -2.71
CA TYR A 296 2.11 11.30 -3.69
C TYR A 296 1.75 11.95 -5.01
N ARG A 297 0.89 12.98 -5.00
CA ARG A 297 0.51 13.67 -6.23
C ARG A 297 1.71 14.23 -6.98
N HIS A 298 2.66 14.80 -6.24
CA HIS A 298 3.87 15.39 -6.81
C HIS A 298 4.72 14.36 -7.56
N TRP A 299 5.12 13.27 -6.91
CA TRP A 299 5.97 12.26 -7.58
C TRP A 299 5.19 11.36 -8.53
N LEU A 300 3.88 11.17 -8.37
CA LEU A 300 3.03 10.50 -9.36
C LEU A 300 2.95 11.32 -10.65
N GLY A 301 2.98 12.66 -10.57
CA GLY A 301 3.14 13.53 -11.73
C GLY A 301 4.45 13.29 -12.48
N GLY A 302 5.43 12.70 -11.78
CA GLY A 302 6.68 12.07 -12.24
C GLY A 302 6.54 11.10 -13.41
N LEU A 303 5.45 10.33 -13.39
CA LEU A 303 5.29 9.10 -14.17
C LEU A 303 4.42 9.31 -15.42
N PRO A 304 4.48 8.40 -16.41
CA PRO A 304 3.47 8.32 -17.45
C PRO A 304 2.06 8.23 -16.83
N ALA A 305 1.11 9.00 -17.36
CA ALA A 305 -0.22 9.17 -16.76
C ALA A 305 -0.95 7.84 -16.47
N SER A 306 -0.78 6.83 -17.33
CA SER A 306 -1.35 5.50 -17.14
C SER A 306 -0.73 4.74 -15.96
N VAL A 307 0.57 4.90 -15.71
CA VAL A 307 1.26 4.29 -14.56
C VAL A 307 0.89 5.02 -13.28
N ALA A 308 0.87 6.35 -13.31
CA ALA A 308 0.42 7.17 -12.18
C ALA A 308 -0.99 6.78 -11.72
N ARG A 309 -1.94 6.67 -12.67
CA ARG A 309 -3.32 6.26 -12.39
C ARG A 309 -3.42 4.85 -11.79
N ARG A 310 -2.61 3.91 -12.26
CA ARG A 310 -2.57 2.54 -11.73
C ARG A 310 -2.15 2.50 -10.27
N ILE A 311 -1.02 3.13 -9.96
CA ILE A 311 -0.45 3.15 -8.62
C ILE A 311 -1.34 3.95 -7.65
N ALA A 312 -1.91 5.06 -8.13
CA ALA A 312 -2.79 5.91 -7.34
C ALA A 312 -4.17 5.29 -7.09
N TRP A 313 -4.71 4.48 -8.00
CA TRP A 313 -6.10 4.04 -7.96
C TRP A 313 -6.34 2.64 -8.54
N ASP A 314 -6.04 2.42 -9.84
CA ASP A 314 -6.61 1.27 -10.55
C ASP A 314 -6.15 -0.08 -9.96
N ASN A 315 -4.93 -0.16 -9.42
CA ASN A 315 -4.39 -1.40 -8.83
C ASN A 315 -5.21 -1.84 -7.60
N ALA A 316 -5.40 -0.96 -6.63
CA ALA A 316 -6.22 -1.27 -5.44
C ALA A 316 -7.70 -1.41 -5.79
N ALA A 317 -8.23 -0.55 -6.67
CA ALA A 317 -9.63 -0.63 -7.10
C ALA A 317 -9.94 -1.99 -7.77
N THR A 318 -9.03 -2.47 -8.62
CA THR A 318 -9.15 -3.81 -9.25
C THR A 318 -9.03 -4.92 -8.22
N LEU A 319 -8.05 -4.82 -7.31
CA LEU A 319 -7.80 -5.83 -6.28
C LEU A 319 -9.02 -6.08 -5.38
N PHE A 320 -9.77 -5.01 -5.08
CA PHE A 320 -10.89 -5.05 -4.13
C PHE A 320 -12.27 -4.85 -4.77
N GLY A 321 -12.36 -4.82 -6.10
CA GLY A 321 -13.62 -4.66 -6.82
C GLY A 321 -14.33 -3.32 -6.55
N VAL A 322 -13.58 -2.26 -6.25
CA VAL A 322 -14.14 -0.92 -6.02
C VAL A 322 -14.44 -0.30 -7.38
N ALA A 323 -15.70 0.09 -7.59
CA ALA A 323 -16.14 0.68 -8.85
C ALA A 323 -15.38 1.98 -9.16
N HIS A 324 -15.00 2.18 -10.43
CA HIS A 324 -14.68 3.50 -10.94
C HIS A 324 -15.96 4.33 -10.88
N GLY A 325 -16.10 5.21 -9.88
CA GLY A 325 -17.27 6.07 -9.76
C GLY A 325 -17.55 6.76 -11.10
N ASN A 326 -18.76 6.57 -11.63
CA ASN A 326 -19.29 7.02 -12.93
C ASN A 326 -18.35 7.94 -13.73
N GLY A 327 -17.38 7.31 -14.37
CA GLY A 327 -16.48 7.89 -15.35
C GLY A 327 -15.99 6.72 -16.18
N ARG A 328 -16.78 6.32 -17.18
CA ARG A 328 -16.33 5.40 -18.22
C ARG A 328 -15.02 5.94 -18.83
N PRO A 329 -14.14 5.06 -19.33
CA PRO A 329 -12.84 5.44 -19.89
C PRO A 329 -12.91 6.61 -20.88
#